data_AF-A0A538SM97-F1
#
_entry.id   AF-A0A538SM97-F1
#
_cell.length_a   1.000
_cell.length_b   1.000
_cell.length_c   1.000
_cell.angle_alpha   90.00
_cell.angle_beta   90.00
_cell.angle_gamma   90.00
#
_symmetry.space_group_name_H-M   'P 1'
#
loop_
_entity.id
_entity.type
_entity.pdbx_description
1 polymer ?
#
loop_
_entity_poly.entity_id
_entity_poly.type
_entity_poly.pdbx_seq_one_letter_code
_entity_poly.pdbx_strand_id
1 'polypeptide(L)' 'MLGGPRFVGRYLIEAALARGHRVTMFNRGRTEPGLFPAVERRLGDRATDLSAL' A
#
# COMPACT_ATOMS: atom_id res chain seq x y z
N MET A 1 -2.14 -1.84 -5.02
CA MET A 1 -1.62 -3.02 -4.30
C MET A 1 -2.49 -3.32 -3.10
N LEU A 2 -2.82 -4.59 -2.88
CA LEU A 2 -3.57 -5.07 -1.71
C LEU A 2 -2.56 -5.64 -0.69
N GLY A 3 -2.46 -5.01 0.48
CA GLY A 3 -1.49 -5.39 1.52
C GLY A 3 -0.57 -4.26 1.99
N GLY A 4 0.23 -4.53 3.00
CA GLY A 4 1.11 -3.55 3.65
C GLY A 4 2.59 -3.70 3.28
N PRO A 5 3.43 -2.74 3.70
CA PRO A 5 4.86 -2.68 3.36
C PRO A 5 5.74 -3.72 4.08
N ARG A 6 5.19 -4.64 4.87
CA ARG A 6 5.98 -5.39 5.86
C ARG A 6 6.84 -6.54 5.31
N PHE A 7 6.58 -7.00 4.08
CA PHE A 7 7.27 -8.14 3.47
C PHE A 7 7.45 -7.90 1.96
N VAL A 8 7.12 -8.86 1.09
CA VAL A 8 7.19 -8.73 -0.37
C VAL A 8 6.53 -7.43 -0.89
N GLY A 9 5.50 -6.93 -0.21
CA GLY A 9 4.84 -5.66 -0.54
C GLY A 9 5.81 -4.49 -0.69
N ARG A 10 6.81 -4.34 0.20
CA ARG A 10 7.80 -3.25 0.12
C ARG A 10 8.57 -3.29 -1.20
N TYR A 11 9.16 -4.44 -1.51
CA TYR A 11 9.99 -4.59 -2.71
C TYR A 11 9.19 -4.40 -3.99
N LEU A 12 7.92 -4.83 -4.00
CA LEU A 12 7.03 -4.60 -5.14
C LEU A 12 6.73 -3.11 -5.34
N ILE A 13 6.55 -2.36 -4.26
CA ILE A 13 6.30 -0.91 -4.32
C ILE A 13 7.54 -0.18 -4.79
N GLU A 14 8.70 -0.46 -4.20
CA GLU A 14 9.98 0.12 -4.62
C GLU A 14 10.23 -0.14 -6.11
N ALA A 15 10.03 -1.39 -6.55
CA ALA A 15 10.21 -1.80 -7.93
C ALA A 15 9.19 -1.17 -8.89
N ALA A 16 7.96 -0.90 -8.44
CA ALA A 16 6.95 -0.23 -9.24
C ALA A 16 7.23 1.28 -9.37
N LEU A 17 7.61 1.92 -8.27
CA LEU A 17 8.01 3.33 -8.24
C LEU A 17 9.26 3.58 -9.09
N ALA A 18 10.26 2.70 -9.01
CA ALA A 18 11.47 2.79 -9.82
C ALA A 18 11.19 2.71 -11.34
N ARG A 19 10.08 2.08 -11.73
CA ARG A 19 9.59 2.00 -13.12
C ARG A 19 8.66 3.17 -13.49
N GLY A 20 8.46 4.14 -12.60
CA GLY A 20 7.58 5.29 -12.84
C GLY A 20 6.10 4.97 -12.75
N HIS A 21 5.71 3.83 -12.16
CA HIS A 21 4.30 3.51 -11.98
C HIS A 21 3.69 4.34 -10.85
N ARG A 22 2.42 4.73 -11.05
CA ARG A 22 1.59 5.26 -9.98
C ARG A 22 1.07 4.09 -9.13
N VAL A 23 1.39 4.11 -7.85
CA VAL A 23 1.01 3.06 -6.90
C VAL A 23 0.01 3.61 -5.90
N THR A 24 -1.05 2.86 -5.65
CA THR A 24 -1.99 3.08 -4.54
C THR A 24 -1.96 1.85 -3.63
N MET A 25 -1.81 2.05 -2.33
CA MET A 25 -1.90 1.01 -1.31
C MET A 25 -3.30 0.99 -0.71
N PHE A 26 -3.86 -0.21 -0.52
CA PHE A 26 -5.03 -0.44 0.31
C PHE A 26 -4.68 -1.42 1.44
N ASN A 27 -4.75 -0.97 2.70
CA ASN A 27 -4.50 -1.80 3.88
C ASN A 27 -5.05 -1.18 5.19
N ARG A 28 -4.96 -1.92 6.29
CA ARG A 28 -5.50 -1.55 7.61
C ARG A 28 -4.72 -0.45 8.35
N GLY A 29 -3.68 0.13 7.75
CA GLY A 29 -2.85 1.17 8.38
C GLY A 29 -2.02 0.73 9.58
N ARG A 30 -1.97 -0.57 9.91
CA ARG A 30 -1.34 -1.09 11.13
C ARG A 30 0.19 -1.13 11.12
N THR A 31 0.86 -0.85 10.00
CA THR A 31 2.32 -1.00 9.93
C THR A 31 2.97 0.02 9.03
N GLU A 32 4.05 0.62 9.56
CA GLU A 32 4.95 1.58 8.90
C GLU A 32 4.21 2.54 7.94
N PRO A 33 3.23 3.31 8.47
CA PRO A 33 2.38 4.17 7.67
C PRO A 33 3.16 5.24 6.88
N GLY A 34 4.41 5.52 7.24
CA GLY A 34 5.25 6.53 6.60
C GLY A 34 6.31 5.99 5.63
N LEU A 35 6.39 4.67 5.38
CA LEU A 35 7.48 4.12 4.57
C LEU A 35 7.48 4.61 3.12
N PHE A 36 6.29 4.92 2.59
CA PHE A 36 6.11 5.41 1.22
C PHE A 36 5.25 6.67 1.20
N PRO A 37 5.79 7.85 1.55
CA PRO A 37 5.02 9.08 1.68
C PRO A 37 4.46 9.57 0.32
N ALA A 38 5.07 9.18 -0.79
CA ALA A 38 4.63 9.51 -2.15
C ALA A 38 3.55 8.55 -2.70
N VAL A 39 3.22 7.48 -1.97
CA VAL A 39 2.24 6.47 -2.39
C VAL A 39 0.90 6.80 -1.76
N GLU A 40 -0.14 6.88 -2.60
CA GLU A 40 -1.50 7.08 -2.11
C GLU A 40 -1.92 5.90 -1.24
N ARG A 41 -2.48 6.19 -0.06
CA ARG A 41 -2.95 5.15 0.86
C ARG A 41 -4.45 5.27 1.10
N ARG A 42 -5.13 4.16 0.86
CA ARG A 42 -6.51 3.91 1.24
C ARG A 42 -6.55 2.99 2.45
N LEU A 43 -7.28 3.39 3.48
CA LEU A 43 -7.46 2.60 4.69
C LEU A 43 -8.70 1.73 4.52
N GLY A 44 -8.56 0.44 4.80
CA GLY A 44 -9.67 -0.50 4.81
C GLY A 44 -9.22 -1.92 5.15
N ASP A 45 -10.18 -2.84 5.21
CA ASP A 45 -9.97 -4.25 5.48
C ASP A 45 -10.66 -5.09 4.42
N ARG A 46 -9.87 -5.84 3.63
CA ARG A 46 -10.40 -6.68 2.55
C ARG A 46 -11.46 -7.71 3.00
N ALA A 47 -11.53 -8.03 4.29
CA ALA A 47 -12.47 -9.00 4.83
C ALA A 47 -13.76 -8.36 5.37
N THR A 48 -13.72 -7.09 5.79
CA THR A 48 -14.82 -6.47 6.56
C THR A 48 -15.19 -5.06 6.12
N ASP A 49 -14.31 -4.36 5.40
CA ASP A 49 -14.50 -2.97 5.00
C ASP A 49 -13.76 -2.66 3.69
N LEU A 50 -14.53 -2.63 2.61
CA LEU A 50 -14.07 -2.29 1.26
C LEU A 50 -14.48 -0.88 0.83
N SER A 51 -14.99 -0.04 1.74
CA SER A 51 -15.57 1.28 1.41
C SER A 51 -14.59 2.27 0.76
N ALA A 52 -13.28 2.06 0.94
CA ALA A 52 -12.21 2.91 0.41
C ALA A 52 -11.52 2.36 -0.86
N LEU A 53 -12.04 1.27 -1.43
CA LEU A 53 -11.57 0.68 -2.69
C LEU A 53 -12.36 1.24 -3.88
#